data_AF-A0A5J6XQW3-F1
#
_entry.id   AF-A0A5J6XQW3-F1
#
_cell.length_a   1.000
_cell.length_b   1.000
_cell.length_c   1.000
_cell.angle_alpha   90.00
_cell.angle_beta   90.00
_cell.angle_gamma   90.00
#
_symmetry.space_group_name_H-M   'P 1'
#
loop_
_entity.id
_entity.type
_entity.pdbx_description
1 polymer ?
#
loop_
_entity_poly.entity_id
_entity_poly.type
_entity_poly.pdbx_seq_one_letter_code
_entity_poly.pdbx_strand_id
1 'polypeptide(L)' 'MNFIDELYQLYRDKLTGDDEDIDILALAVLEQLDRKDVMQLINELEDRELYNLMGIYIIDSLKKRFANDDVQPPVSKYLH' A
#
# COMPACT_ATOMS: atom_id res chain seq x y z
N MET A 1 -15.89 16.45 -0.41
CA MET A 1 -14.44 16.58 -0.16
C MET A 1 -13.89 15.18 -0.22
N ASN A 2 -12.73 15.00 -0.84
CA ASN A 2 -12.04 13.72 -0.85
C ASN A 2 -11.41 13.52 0.54
N PHE A 3 -11.42 12.30 1.09
CA PHE A 3 -10.73 11.93 2.34
C PHE A 3 -9.30 12.48 2.45
N ILE A 4 -8.56 12.50 1.34
CA ILE A 4 -7.21 13.08 1.23
C ILE A 4 -7.22 14.59 1.50
N ASP A 5 -8.24 15.33 1.04
CA ASP A 5 -8.37 16.76 1.32
C ASP A 5 -8.58 17.00 2.82
N GLU A 6 -9.35 16.14 3.49
CA GLU A 6 -9.61 16.23 4.93
C GLU A 6 -8.34 15.98 5.73
N LEU A 7 -7.60 14.92 5.39
CA LEU A 7 -6.29 14.65 6.00
C LEU A 7 -5.30 15.79 5.77
N TYR A 8 -5.24 16.31 4.54
CA TYR A 8 -4.38 17.45 4.22
C TYR A 8 -4.73 18.66 5.08
N GLN A 9 -6.02 19.00 5.24
CA GLN A 9 -6.43 20.11 6.09
C GLN A 9 -6.10 19.91 7.57
N LEU A 10 -6.23 18.69 8.08
CA LEU A 10 -5.94 18.35 9.49
C LEU A 10 -4.44 18.42 9.84
N TYR A 11 -3.57 18.12 8.87
CA TYR A 11 -2.14 17.91 9.12
C TYR A 11 -1.21 18.89 8.39
N ARG A 12 -1.71 19.74 7.48
CA ARG A 12 -0.89 20.70 6.70
C ARG A 12 0.00 21.62 7.53
N ASP A 13 -0.40 21.96 8.75
CA ASP A 13 0.35 22.87 9.63
C ASP A 13 1.21 22.10 10.66
N LYS A 14 1.16 20.75 10.62
CA LYS A 14 1.86 19.85 11.54
C LYS A 14 2.97 19.03 10.86
N LEU A 15 2.89 18.85 9.54
CA LEU A 15 3.92 18.18 8.76
C LEU A 15 4.99 19.20 8.38
N THR A 16 6.27 18.85 8.54
CA THR A 16 7.36 19.69 8.03
C THR A 16 7.45 19.65 6.51
N GLY A 17 6.78 18.67 5.90
CA GLY A 17 6.70 18.46 4.45
C GLY A 17 7.72 17.46 3.92
N ASP A 18 8.58 16.89 4.78
CA ASP A 18 9.47 15.80 4.38
C ASP A 18 8.70 14.50 4.17
N ASP A 19 9.12 13.72 3.15
CA ASP A 19 8.45 12.49 2.71
C ASP A 19 8.28 11.47 3.85
N GLU A 20 9.20 11.43 4.82
CA GLU A 20 9.12 10.53 6.00
C GLU A 20 7.94 10.88 6.93
N ASP A 21 7.62 12.17 7.13
CA ASP A 21 6.49 12.58 7.97
C ASP A 21 5.16 12.15 7.33
N ILE A 22 5.09 12.16 5.99
CA ILE A 22 3.90 11.77 5.23
C ILE A 22 3.68 10.26 5.32
N ASP A 23 4.74 9.46 5.21
CA ASP A 23 4.66 8.01 5.37
C ASP A 23 4.20 7.60 6.77
N ILE A 24 4.74 8.24 7.81
CA ILE A 24 4.33 8.02 9.21
C ILE A 24 2.86 8.41 9.39
N LEU A 25 2.43 9.53 8.83
CA LEU A 25 1.02 9.96 8.91
C LEU A 25 0.09 8.97 8.21
N ALA A 26 0.43 8.54 6.99
CA ALA A 26 -0.36 7.58 6.24
C ALA A 26 -0.52 6.27 7.02
N LEU A 27 0.56 5.77 7.64
CA LEU A 27 0.52 4.57 8.47
C LEU A 27 -0.36 4.76 9.71
N ALA A 28 -0.16 5.85 10.45
CA ALA A 28 -0.92 6.14 11.66
C ALA A 28 -2.43 6.31 11.40
N VAL A 29 -2.81 6.85 10.23
CA VAL A 29 -4.19 6.92 9.80
C VAL A 29 -4.74 5.53 9.49
N LEU A 30 -4.02 4.72 8.69
CA LEU A 30 -4.44 3.37 8.33
C LEU A 30 -4.61 2.46 9.55
N GLU A 31 -3.77 2.60 10.58
CA GLU A 31 -3.88 1.84 11.84
C GLU A 31 -5.18 2.13 12.62
N GLN A 32 -5.80 3.29 12.39
CA GLN A 32 -7.06 3.67 13.04
C GLN A 32 -8.31 3.20 12.28
N LEU A 33 -8.16 2.76 11.03
CA LEU A 33 -9.27 2.33 10.19
C LEU A 33 -9.55 0.85 10.39
N ASP A 34 -10.83 0.52 10.52
CA ASP A 34 -11.24 -0.88 10.42
C ASP A 34 -11.46 -1.29 8.94
N ARG A 35 -11.74 -2.58 8.71
CA ARG A 35 -11.97 -3.09 7.36
C ARG A 35 -13.13 -2.39 6.66
N LYS A 36 -14.18 -2.00 7.38
CA LYS A 36 -15.35 -1.34 6.81
C LYS A 36 -14.97 0.08 6.37
N ASP A 37 -14.21 0.80 7.18
CA ASP A 37 -13.73 2.15 6.85
C ASP A 37 -12.85 2.11 5.60
N VAL A 38 -11.91 1.17 5.51
CA VAL A 38 -11.06 0.98 4.32
C VAL A 38 -11.90 0.67 3.07
N MET A 39 -12.92 -0.20 3.19
CA MET A 39 -13.80 -0.50 2.07
C MET A 39 -14.63 0.71 1.64
N GLN A 40 -15.00 1.60 2.57
CA GLN A 40 -15.67 2.85 2.23
C GLN A 40 -14.74 3.78 1.44
N LEU A 41 -13.49 3.94 1.87
CA LEU A 41 -12.50 4.73 1.12
C LEU A 41 -12.27 4.19 -0.30
N ILE A 42 -12.18 2.88 -0.45
CA ILE A 42 -12.04 2.24 -1.78
C ILE A 42 -13.24 2.54 -2.69
N ASN A 43 -14.46 2.57 -2.13
CA ASN A 43 -15.66 2.88 -2.91
C ASN A 43 -15.76 4.36 -3.33
N GLU A 44 -15.00 5.24 -2.69
CA GLU A 44 -14.95 6.67 -3.01
C GLU A 44 -13.90 7.01 -4.08
N LEU A 45 -13.00 6.07 -4.41
CA LEU A 45 -11.99 6.23 -5.45
C LEU A 45 -12.61 6.34 -6.85
N GLU A 46 -12.07 7.21 -7.68
CA GLU A 46 -12.39 7.20 -9.10
C GLU A 46 -11.75 5.98 -9.79
N ASP A 47 -12.33 5.54 -10.93
CA ASP A 47 -11.86 4.36 -11.68
C ASP A 47 -10.34 4.36 -11.88
N ARG A 48 -9.75 5.52 -12.22
CA ARG A 48 -8.31 5.65 -12.43
C ARG A 48 -7.52 5.33 -11.15
N GLU A 49 -7.95 5.85 -10.02
CA GLU A 49 -7.28 5.65 -8.73
C GLU A 49 -7.43 4.20 -8.27
N LEU A 50 -8.62 3.62 -8.46
CA LEU A 50 -8.87 2.21 -8.20
C LEU A 50 -7.96 1.30 -9.05
N TYR A 51 -7.83 1.56 -10.35
CA TYR A 51 -6.93 0.79 -11.22
C TYR A 51 -5.47 0.97 -10.83
N ASN A 52 -5.06 2.16 -10.42
CA ASN A 52 -3.70 2.41 -9.92
C ASN A 52 -3.43 1.60 -8.65
N LEU A 53 -4.36 1.63 -7.68
CA LEU A 53 -4.27 0.85 -6.44
C LEU A 53 -4.15 -0.64 -6.73
N MET A 54 -5.03 -1.16 -7.60
CA MET A 54 -5.00 -2.57 -8.01
C MET A 54 -3.70 -2.93 -8.76
N GLY A 55 -3.18 -2.02 -9.59
CA GLY A 55 -1.91 -2.19 -10.30
C GLY A 55 -0.74 -2.36 -9.33
N ILE A 56 -0.64 -1.51 -8.30
CA ILE A 56 0.40 -1.60 -7.26
C ILE A 56 0.31 -2.95 -6.53
N TYR A 57 -0.90 -3.34 -6.10
CA TYR A 57 -1.11 -4.61 -5.41
C TYR A 57 -0.68 -5.81 -6.27
N ILE A 58 -1.08 -5.85 -7.55
CA ILE A 58 -0.72 -6.94 -8.46
C ILE A 58 0.80 -6.99 -8.67
N ILE A 59 1.43 -5.84 -8.95
CA ILE A 59 2.88 -5.77 -9.18
C ILE A 59 3.65 -6.25 -7.95
N ASP A 60 3.32 -5.75 -6.76
CA ASP A 60 3.99 -6.14 -5.52
C ASP A 60 3.80 -7.62 -5.20
N SER A 61 2.58 -8.14 -5.39
CA SER A 61 2.27 -9.56 -5.22
C SER A 61 3.06 -10.45 -6.18
N LEU A 62 3.18 -10.04 -7.45
CA LEU A 62 3.97 -10.75 -8.46
C LEU A 62 5.46 -10.73 -8.10
N LYS A 63 6.01 -9.57 -7.73
CA LYS A 63 7.42 -9.45 -7.29
C LYS A 63 7.73 -10.39 -6.13
N LYS A 64 6.87 -10.43 -5.10
CA LYS A 64 7.01 -11.36 -3.96
C LYS A 64 6.99 -12.81 -4.41
N ARG A 65 6.10 -13.17 -5.33
CA ARG A 65 6.01 -14.53 -5.85
C ARG A 65 7.26 -14.95 -6.61
N PHE A 66 7.75 -14.11 -7.52
CA PHE A 66 9.00 -14.38 -8.24
C PHE A 66 10.21 -14.46 -7.32
N ALA A 67 10.30 -13.56 -6.33
CA ALA A 67 11.37 -13.61 -5.33
C ALA A 67 11.35 -14.91 -4.50
N ASN A 68 10.17 -15.47 -4.22
CA ASN A 68 10.03 -16.74 -3.50
C ASN A 68 10.30 -17.97 -4.40
N ASP A 69 9.96 -17.89 -5.70
CA ASP A 69 10.23 -18.95 -6.68
C ASP A 69 11.75 -19.09 -6.97
N ASP A 70 12.51 -17.99 -6.92
CA ASP A 70 13.98 -18.00 -7.03
C ASP A 70 14.69 -18.65 -5.81
N VAL A 71 13.96 -18.99 -4.74
CA VAL A 71 14.50 -19.65 -3.52
C VAL A 71 14.29 -21.17 -3.54
N GLN A 72 14.01 -21.78 -4.70
CA GLN A 72 14.18 -23.24 -4.81
C GLN A 72 15.68 -23.58 -4.83
N PRO A 73 16.24 -24.26 -3.80
CA PRO A 73 17.60 -24.72 -3.87
C PRO A 73 17.70 -25.72 -5.04
N PRO A 74 18.86 -25.78 -5.73
CA PRO A 74 19.04 -26.77 -6.78
C PRO A 74 18.79 -28.14 -6.17
N VAL A 75 17.76 -28.84 -6.66
CA VAL A 75 17.53 -30.25 -6.31
C VAL A 75 18.84 -30.95 -6.61
N SER A 76 19.54 -31.37 -5.54
CA SER A 76 20.85 -31.99 -5.65
C SER A 76 20.73 -33.16 -6.60
N LYS A 77 21.27 -32.99 -7.81
CA LYS A 77 21.34 -34.04 -8.84
C LYS A 77 22.43 -35.06 -8.51
N TYR A 78 22.87 -35.11 -7.25
CA TYR A 78 23.92 -35.93 -6.70
C TYR A 78 23.48 -36.56 -5.37
N LEU A 79 22.39 -37.32 -5.39
CA LEU A 79 22.26 -38.46 -4.48
C LEU A 79 21.89 -39.67 -5.32
N HIS A 80 22.83 -40.61 -5.29
CA HIS A 80 22.94 -41.96 -5.86
C HIS A 80 21.66 -42.65 -6.36
#